data_AF-A0A957R269-F1
#
_entry.id   AF-A0A957R269-F1
#
_cell.length_a   1.000
_cell.length_b   1.000
_cell.length_c   1.000
_cell.angle_alpha   90.00
_cell.angle_beta   90.00
_cell.angle_gamma   90.00
#
_symmetry.space_group_name_H-M   'P 1'
#
loop_
_entity.id
_entity.type
_entity.pdbx_description
1 polymer ?
#
loop_
_entity_poly.entity_id
_entity_poly.type
_entity_poly.pdbx_seq_one_letter_code
_entity_poly.pdbx_strand_id
1 'polypeptide(L)'
;RLQGVLIGLMDLGNSVISQPLQEATILGQTAHAVLVDGTGHVIYSTFGLPFQSPGEHLTFYQHALQEGVPIIKTVPFELELPGEPLGHLHVMAFVPLQHISWGVGIGGDVDSETFEPISRLRLGLALIGLTALAGTWGATLIGTKLIVRPVHQLTREATEIARGDLQARLVINDGGEIGEMAAALEHMRQQLLNNITQLSDWNEQLEQKVSEQTDELKKQQRITRHLLHRTISAQEEERTRIARELHDEFGQTLIAIELGLASLTQYELADSANETLERSRQL
;
A
#
# COMPACT_ATOMS: atom_id res chain seq x y z
N ARG A 1 58.19 60.07 69.80
CA ARG A 1 59.24 60.44 68.83
C ARG A 1 59.28 59.32 67.80
N LEU A 2 58.84 59.55 66.56
CA LEU A 2 59.05 58.60 65.46
C LEU A 2 60.57 58.50 65.24
N GLN A 3 61.14 57.30 65.41
CA GLN A 3 62.59 57.07 65.33
C GLN A 3 63.07 56.73 63.91
N GLY A 4 62.18 56.71 62.92
CA GLY A 4 62.52 56.51 61.50
C GLY A 4 61.35 55.95 60.73
N VAL A 5 61.45 55.98 59.40
CA VAL A 5 60.54 55.31 58.47
C VAL A 5 61.37 54.29 57.71
N LEU A 6 60.97 53.02 57.76
CA LEU A 6 61.51 51.99 56.88
C LEU A 6 60.68 52.01 55.60
N ILE A 7 61.31 52.26 54.46
CA ILE A 7 60.66 52.21 53.14
C ILE A 7 61.13 50.94 52.45
N GLY A 8 60.19 50.04 52.14
CA GLY A 8 60.42 48.90 51.27
C GLY A 8 59.98 49.23 49.86
N LEU A 9 60.84 49.00 48.87
CA LEU A 9 60.48 49.05 47.46
C LEU A 9 60.13 47.64 47.00
N MET A 10 58.90 47.46 46.51
CA MET A 10 58.43 46.20 45.95
C MET A 10 58.34 46.37 44.43
N ASP A 11 59.07 45.52 43.69
CA ASP A 11 58.96 45.47 42.24
C ASP A 11 57.74 44.62 41.85
N LEU A 12 56.71 45.29 41.34
CA LEU A 12 55.45 44.69 40.90
C LEU A 12 55.59 43.90 39.58
N GLY A 13 56.69 44.08 38.85
CA GLY A 13 57.03 43.29 37.66
C GLY A 13 57.72 41.96 37.97
N ASN A 14 58.06 41.71 39.24
CA ASN A 14 58.73 40.49 39.67
C ASN A 14 57.82 39.25 39.47
N SER A 15 58.40 38.14 39.02
CA SER A 15 57.70 36.88 38.75
C SER A 15 56.90 36.36 39.95
N VAL A 16 57.31 36.72 41.18
CA VAL A 16 56.59 36.35 42.41
C VAL A 16 55.15 36.90 42.44
N ILE A 17 54.89 38.06 41.84
CA ILE A 17 53.58 38.72 41.83
C ILE A 17 52.86 38.49 40.51
N SER A 18 53.59 38.51 39.38
CA SER A 18 53.01 38.36 38.06
C SER A 18 52.64 36.92 37.69
N GLN A 19 53.39 35.92 38.16
CA GLN A 19 53.19 34.51 37.78
C GLN A 19 51.81 33.96 38.22
N PRO A 20 51.34 34.16 39.47
CA PRO A 20 50.01 33.68 39.87
C PRO A 20 48.87 34.34 39.09
N LEU A 21 49.04 35.61 38.70
CA LEU A 21 48.07 36.34 37.89
C LEU A 21 48.10 35.86 36.43
N GLN A 22 49.27 35.48 35.93
CA GLN A 22 49.43 34.94 34.58
C GLN A 22 48.86 33.52 34.44
N GLU A 23 48.81 32.72 35.50
CA GLU A 23 48.11 31.43 35.48
C GLU A 23 46.60 31.56 35.26
N ALA A 24 46.01 32.69 35.65
CA ALA A 24 44.59 32.95 35.43
C ALA A 24 44.22 33.10 33.94
N THR A 25 45.18 33.47 33.07
CA THR A 25 44.94 33.54 31.61
C THR A 25 44.82 32.17 30.95
N ILE A 26 45.03 31.08 31.69
CA ILE A 26 44.86 29.71 31.20
C ILE A 26 43.36 29.32 31.17
N LEU A 27 42.49 30.08 31.85
CA LEU A 27 41.07 29.77 32.00
C LEU A 27 40.24 29.95 30.72
N GLY A 28 40.79 30.62 29.71
CA GLY A 28 40.09 30.90 28.45
C GLY A 28 40.90 31.79 27.52
N GLN A 29 40.36 32.15 26.35
CA GLN A 29 41.07 32.98 25.36
C GLN A 29 41.00 34.49 25.69
N THR A 30 39.96 34.92 26.40
CA THR A 30 39.76 36.30 26.88
C THR A 30 39.93 36.40 28.40
N ALA A 31 40.17 35.27 29.07
CA ALA A 31 40.52 35.22 30.48
C ALA A 31 41.75 36.07 30.81
N HIS A 32 41.59 36.98 31.75
CA HIS A 32 42.63 37.85 32.26
C HIS A 32 42.48 38.06 33.77
N ALA A 33 43.56 38.55 34.39
CA ALA A 33 43.60 38.91 35.79
C ALA A 33 44.16 40.31 35.97
N VAL A 34 43.59 41.01 36.94
CA VAL A 34 43.96 42.38 37.30
C VAL A 34 44.09 42.47 38.81
N LEU A 35 45.21 43.02 39.27
CA LEU A 35 45.42 43.43 40.64
C LEU A 35 45.11 44.93 40.72
N VAL A 36 44.21 45.33 41.61
CA VAL A 36 43.81 46.72 41.80
C VAL A 36 44.10 47.20 43.22
N ASP A 37 44.30 48.51 43.36
CA ASP A 37 44.45 49.18 44.64
C ASP A 37 43.10 49.43 45.34
N GLY A 38 43.13 50.11 46.49
CA GLY A 38 41.92 50.40 47.29
C GLY A 38 40.95 51.39 46.67
N THR A 39 41.28 51.95 45.52
CA THR A 39 40.43 52.85 44.75
C THR A 39 39.93 52.21 43.44
N GLY A 40 40.38 50.98 43.15
CA GLY A 40 40.06 50.25 41.92
C GLY A 40 40.98 50.60 40.74
N HIS A 41 42.13 51.23 40.97
CA HIS A 41 43.14 51.50 39.93
C HIS A 41 44.10 50.32 39.79
N VAL A 42 44.59 50.10 38.57
CA VAL A 42 45.41 48.95 38.20
C VAL A 42 46.81 49.05 38.83
N ILE A 43 47.19 48.02 39.57
CA ILE A 43 48.56 47.77 40.05
C ILE A 43 49.29 46.85 39.07
N TYR A 44 48.60 45.83 38.57
CA TYR A 44 49.11 44.90 37.57
C TYR A 44 47.95 44.34 36.75
N SER A 45 48.15 44.11 35.46
CA SER A 45 47.12 43.56 34.57
C SER A 45 47.75 42.64 33.54
N THR A 46 47.21 41.42 33.41
CA THR A 46 47.56 40.53 32.29
C THR A 46 46.86 40.94 30.99
N PHE A 47 45.88 41.85 31.08
CA PHE A 47 45.15 42.43 29.95
C PHE A 47 45.90 43.62 29.31
N GLY A 48 47.06 44.01 29.88
CA GLY A 48 47.88 45.09 29.34
C GLY A 48 47.42 46.49 29.74
N LEU A 49 46.61 46.62 30.79
CA LEU A 49 46.22 47.93 31.32
C LEU A 49 47.41 48.66 31.95
N PRO A 50 47.57 49.98 31.72
CA PRO A 50 48.67 50.76 32.30
C PRO A 50 48.63 50.80 33.85
N PHE A 51 49.80 50.89 34.47
CA PHE A 51 49.89 51.12 35.92
C PHE A 51 49.18 52.42 36.32
N GLN A 52 48.40 52.36 37.41
CA GLN A 52 47.52 53.42 37.91
C GLN A 52 46.45 53.92 36.93
N SER A 53 46.16 53.20 35.84
CA SER A 53 44.94 53.47 35.08
C SER A 53 43.71 53.01 35.87
N PRO A 54 42.51 53.55 35.56
CA PRO A 54 41.27 52.90 35.98
C PRO A 54 41.26 51.44 35.54
N GLY A 55 40.74 50.56 36.40
CA GLY A 55 40.42 49.20 35.99
C GLY A 55 39.29 49.16 34.97
N GLU A 56 39.23 48.06 34.22
CA GLU A 56 38.22 47.75 33.21
C GLU A 56 36.78 47.69 33.74
N HIS A 57 36.63 47.47 35.05
CA HIS A 57 35.37 47.49 35.77
C HIS A 57 35.51 48.30 37.07
N LEU A 58 35.91 49.57 36.96
CA LEU A 58 36.20 50.45 38.10
C LEU A 58 35.04 50.49 39.10
N THR A 59 33.79 50.63 38.62
CA THR A 59 32.63 50.72 39.52
C THR A 59 32.40 49.42 40.31
N PHE A 60 32.63 48.28 39.65
CA PHE A 60 32.54 46.96 40.27
C PHE A 60 33.63 46.76 41.32
N TYR A 61 34.88 47.12 41.01
CA TYR A 61 36.00 47.00 41.96
C TYR A 61 35.79 47.86 43.21
N GLN A 62 35.36 49.10 43.04
CA GLN A 62 35.05 49.98 44.17
C GLN A 62 33.95 49.41 45.06
N HIS A 63 32.89 48.86 44.46
CA HIS A 63 31.82 48.23 45.20
C HIS A 63 32.30 46.98 45.96
N ALA A 64 33.06 46.09 45.30
CA ALA A 64 33.56 44.87 45.93
C ALA A 64 34.58 45.14 47.06
N LEU A 65 35.43 46.15 46.90
CA LEU A 65 36.37 46.60 47.93
C LEU A 65 35.66 47.21 49.14
N GLN A 66 34.54 47.92 48.93
CA GLN A 66 33.72 48.47 50.01
C GLN A 66 33.02 47.39 50.82
N GLU A 67 32.52 46.35 50.15
CA GLU A 67 31.87 45.22 50.83
C GLU A 67 32.87 44.29 51.53
N GLY A 68 34.11 44.24 51.05
CA GLY A 68 35.19 43.46 51.66
C GLY A 68 35.00 41.95 51.58
N VAL A 69 34.14 41.48 50.67
CA VAL A 69 33.85 40.07 50.44
C VAL A 69 34.19 39.65 49.00
N PRO A 70 34.50 38.36 48.76
CA PRO A 70 34.63 37.85 47.40
C PRO A 70 33.29 37.90 46.65
N ILE A 71 33.29 38.40 45.40
CA ILE A 71 32.07 38.56 44.58
C ILE A 71 32.33 38.01 43.19
N ILE A 72 31.32 37.33 42.62
CA ILE A 72 31.29 36.94 41.21
C ILE A 72 30.07 37.60 40.57
N LYS A 73 30.28 38.35 39.48
CA LYS A 73 29.20 39.06 38.81
C LYS A 73 29.49 39.24 37.33
N THR A 74 28.43 39.24 36.53
CA THR A 74 28.48 39.72 35.14
C THR A 74 28.40 41.23 35.14
N VAL A 75 29.42 41.89 34.62
CA VAL A 75 29.60 43.35 34.67
C VAL A 75 29.91 43.90 33.27
N PRO A 76 29.40 45.09 32.93
CA PRO A 76 29.72 45.74 31.67
C PRO A 76 31.17 46.22 31.67
N PHE A 77 31.84 46.12 30.52
CA PHE A 77 33.16 46.70 30.29
C PHE A 77 33.09 48.23 30.22
N GLU A 78 33.91 48.93 31.00
CA GLU A 78 33.81 50.38 31.20
C GLU A 78 34.89 51.20 30.49
N LEU A 79 35.88 50.55 29.86
CA LEU A 79 36.96 51.22 29.14
C LEU A 79 36.73 51.22 27.62
N GLU A 80 37.21 52.25 26.94
CA GLU A 80 37.29 52.27 25.48
C GLU A 80 38.65 51.71 25.06
N LEU A 81 38.67 50.44 24.63
CA LEU A 81 39.88 49.75 24.19
C LEU A 81 39.72 49.17 22.77
N PRO A 82 40.78 49.20 21.93
CA PRO A 82 40.71 48.61 20.59
C PRO A 82 40.44 47.10 20.67
N GLY A 83 39.34 46.65 20.09
CA GLY A 83 38.93 45.24 20.13
C GLY A 83 37.91 44.92 21.23
N GLU A 84 37.66 45.82 22.16
CA GLU A 84 36.69 45.65 23.26
C GLU A 84 35.59 46.71 23.19
N PRO A 85 34.37 46.37 22.72
CA PRO A 85 33.30 47.34 22.60
C PRO A 85 32.77 47.77 23.98
N LEU A 86 32.62 49.07 24.21
CA LEU A 86 32.09 49.58 25.47
C LEU A 86 30.75 48.90 25.85
N GLY A 87 30.63 48.41 27.08
CA GLY A 87 29.40 47.84 27.62
C GLY A 87 29.14 46.36 27.30
N HIS A 88 30.03 45.66 26.59
CA HIS A 88 29.94 44.21 26.49
C HIS A 88 30.18 43.55 27.85
N LEU A 89 29.68 42.33 28.02
CA LEU A 89 29.56 41.71 29.34
C LEU A 89 30.76 40.81 29.64
N HIS A 90 31.44 41.10 30.75
CA HIS A 90 32.45 40.23 31.35
C HIS A 90 31.89 39.50 32.55
N VAL A 91 32.27 38.24 32.75
CA VAL A 91 32.09 37.56 34.04
C VAL A 91 33.36 37.75 34.84
N MET A 92 33.24 38.49 35.94
CA MET A 92 34.37 38.82 36.82
C MET A 92 34.18 38.18 38.18
N ALA A 93 35.23 37.54 38.67
CA ALA A 93 35.41 37.13 40.05
C ALA A 93 36.42 38.07 40.71
N PHE A 94 36.06 38.64 41.86
CA PHE A 94 36.90 39.56 42.60
C PHE A 94 37.11 39.08 44.03
N VAL A 95 38.35 39.16 44.51
CA VAL A 95 38.74 38.80 45.87
C VAL A 95 39.53 39.95 46.51
N PRO A 96 39.00 40.64 47.53
CA PRO A 96 39.77 41.63 48.29
C PRO A 96 40.83 40.95 49.16
N LEU A 97 42.00 41.57 49.29
CA LEU A 97 43.09 41.10 50.14
C LEU A 97 42.85 41.49 51.60
N GLN A 98 43.25 40.62 52.54
CA GLN A 98 42.90 40.77 53.96
C GLN A 98 43.76 41.80 54.72
N HIS A 99 45.02 42.00 54.30
CA HIS A 99 46.00 42.80 55.03
C HIS A 99 46.31 44.15 54.39
N ILE A 100 45.90 44.33 53.14
CA ILE A 100 46.08 45.55 52.35
C ILE A 100 44.79 45.81 51.59
N SER A 101 44.47 47.07 51.34
CA SER A 101 43.21 47.46 50.69
C SER A 101 43.18 47.14 49.19
N TRP A 102 43.94 46.17 48.70
CA TRP A 102 43.99 45.80 47.30
C TRP A 102 43.05 44.64 47.03
N GLY A 103 42.79 44.32 45.77
CA GLY A 103 42.05 43.12 45.41
C GLY A 103 42.46 42.56 44.06
N VAL A 104 42.14 41.28 43.85
CA VAL A 104 42.44 40.55 42.62
C VAL A 104 41.13 40.27 41.91
N GLY A 105 41.01 40.79 40.68
CA GLY A 105 39.98 40.45 39.73
C GLY A 105 40.48 39.41 38.73
N ILE A 106 39.64 38.44 38.39
CA ILE A 106 39.87 37.45 37.32
C ILE A 106 38.57 37.34 36.53
N GLY A 107 38.64 37.38 35.22
CA GLY A 107 37.45 37.19 34.39
C GLY A 107 37.73 37.27 32.90
N GLY A 108 36.68 37.23 32.10
CA GLY A 108 36.76 37.21 30.64
C GLY A 108 35.41 37.51 30.00
N ASP A 109 35.44 37.63 28.68
CA ASP A 109 34.28 37.93 27.85
C ASP A 109 33.30 36.75 27.78
N VAL A 110 32.05 37.03 28.11
CA VAL A 110 30.94 36.07 28.09
C VAL A 110 30.62 35.60 26.68
N ASP A 111 30.66 36.51 25.71
CA ASP A 111 30.13 36.28 24.37
C ASP A 111 31.07 35.39 23.56
N SER A 112 32.38 35.60 23.67
CA SER A 112 33.39 34.80 22.97
C SER A 112 33.71 33.45 23.64
N GLU A 113 33.72 33.36 24.97
CA GLU A 113 34.09 32.11 25.66
C GLU A 113 32.91 31.15 25.89
N THR A 114 31.69 31.67 26.11
CA THR A 114 30.56 30.82 26.53
C THR A 114 29.72 30.33 25.35
N PHE A 115 29.58 31.12 24.27
CA PHE A 115 28.60 30.85 23.21
C PHE A 115 29.19 30.33 21.89
N GLU A 116 30.49 30.51 21.65
CA GLU A 116 31.17 30.05 20.42
C GLU A 116 31.06 28.52 20.23
N PRO A 117 31.31 27.67 21.25
CA PRO A 117 31.17 26.21 21.12
C PRO A 117 29.72 25.75 20.94
N ILE A 118 28.75 26.43 21.57
CA ILE A 118 27.33 26.04 21.55
C ILE A 118 26.72 26.24 20.16
N SER A 119 27.11 27.32 19.47
CA SER A 119 26.61 27.63 18.13
C SER A 119 26.96 26.55 17.10
N ARG A 120 28.17 26.00 17.17
CA ARG A 120 28.65 24.92 16.29
C ARG A 120 27.90 23.61 16.54
N LEU A 121 27.65 23.28 17.81
CA LEU A 121 26.86 22.10 18.19
C LEU A 121 25.42 22.18 17.67
N ARG A 122 24.78 23.35 17.80
CA ARG A 122 23.42 23.58 17.27
C ARG A 122 23.35 23.33 15.76
N LEU A 123 24.29 23.87 14.99
CA LEU A 123 24.31 23.69 13.53
C LEU A 123 24.51 22.21 13.16
N GLY A 124 25.42 21.52 13.85
CA GLY A 124 25.65 20.08 13.66
C GLY A 124 24.39 19.26 13.92
N LEU A 125 23.70 19.51 15.04
CA LEU A 125 22.45 18.84 15.39
C LEU A 125 21.34 19.13 14.37
N ALA A 126 21.23 20.37 13.89
CA ALA A 126 20.26 20.74 12.87
C ALA A 126 20.50 19.99 11.54
N LEU A 127 21.76 19.85 11.12
CA LEU A 127 22.12 19.11 9.92
C LEU A 127 21.83 17.61 10.06
N ILE A 128 22.15 17.00 11.20
CA ILE A 128 21.81 15.60 11.49
C ILE A 128 20.30 15.39 11.48
N GLY A 129 19.54 16.31 12.08
CA GLY A 129 18.08 16.26 12.06
C GLY A 129 17.52 16.34 10.63
N LEU A 130 18.06 17.24 9.80
CA LEU A 130 17.64 17.42 8.42
C LEU A 130 17.96 16.18 7.57
N THR A 131 19.15 15.60 7.71
CA THR A 131 19.50 14.37 6.96
C THR A 131 18.66 13.18 7.40
N ALA A 132 18.35 13.04 8.69
CA ALA A 132 17.44 12.02 9.18
C ALA A 132 16.04 12.16 8.58
N LEU A 133 15.47 13.38 8.59
CA LEU A 133 14.17 13.66 7.99
C LEU A 133 14.15 13.41 6.47
N ALA A 134 15.18 13.86 5.76
CA ALA A 134 15.33 13.62 4.33
C ALA A 134 15.44 12.11 4.03
N GLY A 135 16.16 11.37 4.87
CA GLY A 135 16.27 9.91 4.79
C GLY A 135 14.92 9.21 4.97
N THR A 136 14.16 9.56 6.02
CA THR A 136 12.82 9.01 6.25
C THR A 136 11.86 9.35 5.10
N TRP A 137 11.89 10.58 4.60
CA TRP A 137 11.07 11.00 3.46
C TRP A 137 11.44 10.24 2.19
N GLY A 138 12.73 10.11 1.88
CA GLY A 138 13.22 9.34 0.74
C GLY A 138 12.84 7.86 0.82
N ALA A 139 13.05 7.21 1.97
CA ALA A 139 12.67 5.82 2.19
C ALA A 139 11.16 5.59 1.99
N THR A 140 10.32 6.53 2.43
CA THR A 140 8.86 6.48 2.23
C THR A 140 8.50 6.54 0.75
N LEU A 141 9.12 7.44 -0.03
CA LEU A 141 8.88 7.55 -1.46
C LEU A 141 9.32 6.30 -2.23
N ILE A 142 10.50 5.77 -1.88
CA ILE A 142 11.05 4.54 -2.47
C ILE A 142 10.15 3.35 -2.15
N GLY A 143 9.79 3.13 -0.89
CA GLY A 143 8.90 2.03 -0.49
C GLY A 143 7.53 2.11 -1.15
N THR A 144 6.97 3.31 -1.28
CA THR A 144 5.69 3.51 -1.99
C THR A 144 5.79 3.11 -3.46
N LYS A 145 6.89 3.46 -4.13
CA LYS A 145 7.08 3.19 -5.56
C LYS A 145 7.43 1.72 -5.85
N LEU A 146 8.23 1.08 -4.98
CA LEU A 146 8.75 -0.27 -5.21
C LEU A 146 7.86 -1.38 -4.62
N ILE A 147 7.05 -1.08 -3.60
CA ILE A 147 6.24 -2.10 -2.90
C ILE A 147 4.75 -1.77 -3.03
N VAL A 148 4.32 -0.62 -2.52
CA VAL A 148 2.90 -0.32 -2.34
C VAL A 148 2.17 -0.22 -3.68
N ARG A 149 2.72 0.53 -4.64
CA ARG A 149 2.07 0.74 -5.95
C ARG A 149 1.95 -0.56 -6.76
N PRO A 150 3.01 -1.36 -6.97
CA PRO A 150 2.90 -2.63 -7.68
C PRO A 150 1.93 -3.61 -7.02
N VAL A 151 1.98 -3.77 -5.69
CA VAL A 151 1.07 -4.67 -4.96
C VAL A 151 -0.39 -4.24 -5.12
N HIS A 152 -0.68 -2.94 -5.06
CA HIS A 152 -2.03 -2.44 -5.24
C HIS A 152 -2.53 -2.62 -6.69
N GLN A 153 -1.65 -2.45 -7.68
CA GLN A 153 -1.96 -2.73 -9.08
C GLN A 153 -2.30 -4.20 -9.30
N LEU A 154 -1.45 -5.12 -8.81
CA LEU A 154 -1.71 -6.57 -8.90
C LEU A 154 -3.01 -6.96 -8.20
N THR A 155 -3.29 -6.38 -7.03
CA THR A 155 -4.55 -6.65 -6.30
C THR A 155 -5.76 -6.19 -7.10
N ARG A 156 -5.67 -5.02 -7.74
CA ARG A 156 -6.75 -4.48 -8.58
C ARG A 156 -6.96 -5.37 -9.80
N GLU A 157 -5.90 -5.73 -10.51
CA GLU A 157 -5.99 -6.58 -11.70
C GLU A 157 -6.50 -7.98 -11.37
N ALA A 158 -6.07 -8.57 -10.25
CA ALA A 158 -6.63 -9.82 -9.75
C ALA A 158 -8.14 -9.72 -9.47
N THR A 159 -8.60 -8.57 -8.97
CA THR A 159 -10.04 -8.33 -8.72
C THR A 159 -10.83 -8.22 -10.03
N GLU A 160 -10.28 -7.59 -11.06
CA GLU A 160 -10.92 -7.52 -12.37
C GLU A 160 -10.97 -8.89 -13.05
N ILE A 161 -9.88 -9.67 -12.96
CA ILE A 161 -9.84 -11.08 -13.40
C ILE A 161 -10.92 -11.90 -12.69
N ALA A 162 -11.06 -11.73 -11.36
CA ALA A 162 -12.06 -12.44 -10.57
C ALA A 162 -13.51 -12.05 -10.93
N ARG A 163 -13.72 -10.84 -11.49
CA ARG A 163 -15.03 -10.40 -12.01
C ARG A 163 -15.30 -10.87 -13.44
N GLY A 164 -14.33 -11.52 -14.09
CA GLY A 164 -14.44 -12.05 -15.45
C GLY A 164 -13.91 -11.12 -16.54
N ASP A 165 -13.32 -9.96 -16.19
CA ASP A 165 -12.61 -9.14 -17.17
C ASP A 165 -11.18 -9.68 -17.36
N LEU A 166 -11.03 -10.51 -18.40
CA LEU A 166 -9.77 -11.13 -18.76
C LEU A 166 -9.04 -10.38 -19.88
N GLN A 167 -9.48 -9.18 -20.30
CA GLN A 167 -8.89 -8.51 -21.47
C GLN A 167 -7.59 -7.75 -21.13
N ALA A 168 -7.46 -7.26 -19.90
CA ALA A 168 -6.28 -6.54 -19.46
C ALA A 168 -5.06 -7.46 -19.35
N ARG A 169 -3.92 -7.05 -19.92
CA ARG A 169 -2.64 -7.75 -19.80
C ARG A 169 -1.86 -7.18 -18.61
N LEU A 170 -1.42 -8.06 -17.71
CA LEU A 170 -0.53 -7.71 -16.62
C LEU A 170 0.85 -7.31 -17.17
N VAL A 171 1.29 -6.08 -16.89
CA VAL A 171 2.62 -5.61 -17.27
C VAL A 171 3.63 -6.09 -16.22
N ILE A 172 4.42 -7.11 -16.57
CA ILE A 172 5.45 -7.70 -15.70
C ILE A 172 6.73 -6.86 -15.84
N ASN A 173 6.86 -5.79 -15.07
CA ASN A 173 8.03 -4.89 -15.13
C ASN A 173 8.96 -4.98 -13.92
N ASP A 174 8.65 -5.78 -12.91
CA ASP A 174 9.45 -5.86 -11.69
C ASP A 174 10.13 -7.24 -11.59
N GLY A 175 11.44 -7.24 -11.30
CA GLY A 175 12.14 -8.44 -10.83
C GLY A 175 11.92 -8.64 -9.33
N GLY A 176 12.20 -9.84 -8.82
CA GLY A 176 11.94 -10.22 -7.42
C GLY A 176 10.55 -10.84 -7.20
N GLU A 177 10.13 -10.96 -5.94
CA GLU A 177 8.95 -11.71 -5.53
C GLU A 177 7.64 -11.13 -6.08
N ILE A 178 7.55 -9.80 -6.22
CA ILE A 178 6.39 -9.13 -6.82
C ILE A 178 6.27 -9.48 -8.31
N GLY A 179 7.41 -9.59 -9.00
CA GLY A 179 7.49 -10.04 -10.38
C GLY A 179 7.03 -11.49 -10.57
N GLU A 180 7.46 -12.37 -9.68
CA GLU A 180 7.02 -13.77 -9.66
C GLU A 180 5.51 -13.87 -9.44
N MET A 181 4.96 -13.08 -8.52
CA MET A 181 3.52 -13.03 -8.28
C MET A 181 2.75 -12.48 -9.49
N ALA A 182 3.27 -11.44 -10.16
CA ALA A 182 2.71 -10.91 -11.39
C ALA A 182 2.69 -11.96 -12.52
N ALA A 183 3.78 -12.71 -12.68
CA ALA A 183 3.89 -13.78 -13.66
C ALA A 183 2.92 -14.94 -13.37
N ALA A 184 2.78 -15.33 -12.11
CA ALA A 184 1.84 -16.37 -11.69
C ALA A 184 0.37 -15.94 -11.95
N LEU A 185 0.03 -14.68 -11.67
CA LEU A 185 -1.30 -14.13 -11.92
C LEU A 185 -1.61 -14.07 -13.43
N GLU A 186 -0.65 -13.67 -14.26
CA GLU A 186 -0.81 -13.64 -15.71
C GLU A 186 -1.00 -15.05 -16.29
N HIS A 187 -0.25 -16.04 -15.79
CA HIS A 187 -0.45 -17.44 -16.18
C HIS A 187 -1.87 -17.92 -15.84
N MET A 188 -2.37 -17.60 -14.65
CA MET A 188 -3.74 -17.95 -14.25
C MET A 188 -4.80 -17.28 -15.15
N ARG A 189 -4.62 -15.99 -15.46
CA ARG A 189 -5.52 -15.25 -16.38
C ARG A 189 -5.57 -15.91 -17.75
N GLN A 190 -4.41 -16.30 -18.30
CA GLN A 190 -4.33 -16.98 -19.60
C GLN A 190 -5.03 -18.35 -19.58
N GLN A 191 -4.87 -19.12 -18.50
CA GLN A 191 -5.58 -20.40 -18.36
C GLN A 191 -7.10 -20.23 -18.31
N LEU A 192 -7.59 -19.22 -17.59
CA LEU A 192 -9.02 -18.91 -17.55
C LEU A 192 -9.57 -18.53 -18.92
N LEU A 193 -8.85 -17.68 -19.66
CA LEU A 193 -9.25 -17.27 -21.01
C LEU A 193 -9.35 -18.48 -21.95
N ASN A 194 -8.34 -19.34 -21.95
CA ASN A 194 -8.32 -20.56 -22.77
C ASN A 194 -9.46 -21.51 -22.41
N ASN A 195 -9.78 -21.67 -21.12
CA ASN A 195 -10.89 -22.51 -20.68
C ASN A 195 -12.25 -21.95 -21.14
N ILE A 196 -12.44 -20.63 -21.06
CA ILE A 196 -13.68 -19.99 -21.52
C ILE A 196 -13.85 -20.16 -23.04
N THR A 197 -12.79 -19.97 -23.83
CA THR A 197 -12.86 -20.19 -25.28
C THR A 197 -13.18 -21.64 -25.62
N GLN A 198 -12.54 -22.60 -24.93
CA GLN A 198 -12.82 -24.03 -25.14
C GLN A 198 -14.26 -24.40 -24.78
N LEU A 199 -14.81 -23.85 -23.70
CA LEU A 199 -16.21 -24.07 -23.33
C LEU A 199 -17.17 -23.50 -24.38
N SER A 200 -16.86 -22.34 -24.95
CA SER A 200 -17.64 -21.76 -26.04
C SER A 200 -17.64 -22.65 -27.28
N ASP A 201 -16.46 -23.12 -27.70
CA ASP A 201 -16.31 -24.00 -28.86
C ASP A 201 -17.04 -25.33 -28.65
N TRP A 202 -16.97 -25.90 -27.43
CA TRP A 202 -17.71 -27.12 -27.09
C TRP A 202 -19.22 -26.91 -27.06
N ASN A 203 -19.70 -25.77 -26.57
CA ASN A 203 -21.13 -25.46 -26.60
C ASN A 203 -21.63 -25.37 -28.05
N GLU A 204 -20.90 -24.69 -28.94
CA GLU A 204 -21.27 -24.60 -30.36
C GLU A 204 -21.31 -25.99 -31.02
N GLN A 205 -20.30 -26.83 -30.77
CA GLN A 205 -20.28 -28.21 -31.26
C GLN A 205 -21.43 -29.06 -30.70
N LEU A 206 -21.77 -28.87 -29.43
CA LEU A 206 -22.86 -29.59 -28.78
C LEU A 206 -24.21 -29.16 -29.36
N GLU A 207 -24.43 -27.86 -29.57
CA GLU A 207 -25.62 -27.31 -30.20
C GLU A 207 -25.79 -27.85 -31.63
N GLN A 208 -24.72 -27.87 -32.42
CA GLN A 208 -24.75 -28.46 -33.76
C GLN A 208 -25.15 -29.94 -33.70
N LYS A 209 -24.52 -30.72 -32.82
CA LYS A 209 -24.80 -32.15 -32.68
C LYS A 209 -26.23 -32.43 -32.20
N VAL A 210 -26.75 -31.61 -31.29
CA VAL A 210 -28.14 -31.69 -30.83
C VAL A 210 -29.11 -31.39 -31.97
N SER A 211 -28.81 -30.38 -32.80
CA SER A 211 -29.61 -30.07 -33.99
C SER A 211 -29.62 -31.23 -34.98
N GLU A 212 -28.45 -31.78 -35.32
CA GLU A 212 -28.32 -32.93 -36.23
C GLU A 212 -29.10 -34.15 -35.73
N GLN A 213 -28.97 -34.50 -34.45
CA GLN A 213 -29.73 -35.61 -33.85
C GLN A 213 -31.24 -35.35 -33.83
N THR A 214 -31.65 -34.11 -33.58
CA THR A 214 -33.07 -33.73 -33.59
C THR A 214 -33.68 -33.87 -34.98
N ASP A 215 -32.94 -33.50 -36.03
CA ASP A 215 -33.40 -33.61 -37.41
C ASP A 215 -33.46 -35.07 -37.88
N GLU A 216 -32.48 -35.90 -37.51
CA GLU A 216 -32.52 -37.33 -37.78
C GLU A 216 -33.70 -38.00 -37.05
N LEU A 217 -33.94 -37.65 -35.78
CA LEU A 217 -35.09 -38.16 -35.02
C LEU A 217 -36.42 -37.78 -35.68
N LYS A 218 -36.57 -36.52 -36.13
CA LYS A 218 -37.76 -36.06 -36.87
C LYS A 218 -37.95 -36.82 -38.18
N LYS A 219 -36.86 -37.10 -38.90
CA LYS A 219 -36.90 -37.88 -40.15
C LYS A 219 -37.36 -39.31 -39.89
N GLN A 220 -36.81 -39.97 -38.87
CA GLN A 220 -37.25 -41.31 -38.46
C GLN A 220 -38.72 -41.31 -38.05
N GLN A 221 -39.17 -40.34 -37.25
CA GLN A 221 -40.59 -40.21 -36.88
C GLN A 221 -41.50 -40.03 -38.11
N ARG A 222 -41.10 -39.23 -39.11
CA ARG A 222 -41.84 -39.07 -40.37
C ARG A 222 -41.93 -40.38 -41.14
N ILE A 223 -40.83 -41.12 -41.25
CA ILE A 223 -40.79 -42.43 -41.93
C ILE A 223 -41.70 -43.41 -41.22
N THR A 224 -41.57 -43.55 -39.89
CA THR A 224 -42.43 -44.44 -39.08
C THR A 224 -43.90 -44.08 -39.25
N ARG A 225 -44.26 -42.80 -39.18
CA ARG A 225 -45.65 -42.35 -39.37
C ARG A 225 -46.16 -42.63 -40.78
N HIS A 226 -45.32 -42.46 -41.80
CA HIS A 226 -45.68 -42.77 -43.18
C HIS A 226 -45.91 -44.26 -43.39
N LEU A 227 -45.01 -45.11 -42.86
CA LEU A 227 -45.15 -46.56 -42.93
C LEU A 227 -46.41 -47.04 -42.19
N LEU A 228 -46.67 -46.54 -40.98
CA LEU A 228 -47.91 -46.82 -40.24
C LEU A 228 -49.15 -46.47 -41.06
N HIS A 229 -49.18 -45.29 -41.68
CA HIS A 229 -50.31 -44.90 -42.52
C HIS A 229 -50.48 -45.82 -43.72
N ARG A 230 -49.39 -46.21 -44.40
CA ARG A 230 -49.41 -47.18 -45.50
C ARG A 230 -49.94 -48.54 -45.06
N THR A 231 -49.51 -49.04 -43.90
CA THR A 231 -49.97 -50.34 -43.39
C THR A 231 -51.46 -50.30 -43.04
N ILE A 232 -51.93 -49.23 -42.39
CA ILE A 232 -53.35 -49.04 -42.07
C ILE A 232 -54.18 -48.97 -43.35
N SER A 233 -53.78 -48.13 -44.32
CA SER A 233 -54.52 -47.99 -45.58
C SER A 233 -54.57 -49.30 -46.38
N ALA A 234 -53.46 -50.04 -46.46
CA ALA A 234 -53.44 -51.36 -47.09
C ALA A 234 -54.35 -52.36 -46.36
N GLN A 235 -54.34 -52.35 -45.03
CA GLN A 235 -55.20 -53.23 -44.21
C GLN A 235 -56.69 -52.89 -44.37
N GLU A 236 -57.04 -51.62 -44.53
CA GLU A 236 -58.42 -51.15 -44.70
C GLU A 236 -58.94 -51.44 -46.12
N GLU A 237 -58.08 -51.30 -47.13
CA GLU A 237 -58.35 -51.73 -48.50
C GLU A 237 -58.53 -53.25 -48.58
N GLU A 238 -57.69 -54.03 -47.89
CA GLU A 238 -57.84 -55.49 -47.76
C GLU A 238 -59.16 -55.86 -47.09
N ARG A 239 -59.50 -55.23 -45.96
CA ARG A 239 -60.78 -55.45 -45.28
C ARG A 239 -61.96 -55.17 -46.21
N THR A 240 -61.89 -54.10 -47.00
CA THR A 240 -62.95 -53.73 -47.94
C THR A 240 -63.04 -54.72 -49.11
N ARG A 241 -61.90 -55.19 -49.63
CA ARG A 241 -61.84 -56.23 -50.65
C ARG A 241 -62.45 -57.53 -50.14
N ILE A 242 -61.98 -58.04 -49.00
CA ILE A 242 -62.48 -59.27 -48.38
C ILE A 242 -63.98 -59.16 -48.13
N ALA A 243 -64.47 -58.04 -47.58
CA ALA A 243 -65.90 -57.87 -47.35
C ALA A 243 -66.72 -57.94 -48.65
N ARG A 244 -66.20 -57.38 -49.75
CA ARG A 244 -66.85 -57.43 -51.06
C ARG A 244 -66.86 -58.84 -51.65
N GLU A 245 -65.71 -59.50 -51.63
CA GLU A 245 -65.53 -60.86 -52.16
C GLU A 245 -66.33 -61.88 -51.34
N LEU A 246 -66.31 -61.76 -50.01
CA LEU A 246 -67.19 -62.52 -49.11
C LEU A 246 -68.67 -62.25 -49.45
N HIS A 247 -69.08 -60.99 -49.60
CA HIS A 247 -70.48 -60.67 -49.91
C HIS A 247 -70.92 -61.23 -51.26
N ASP A 248 -70.07 -61.15 -52.28
CA ASP A 248 -70.34 -61.63 -53.63
C ASP A 248 -70.39 -63.17 -53.67
N GLU A 249 -69.38 -63.85 -53.13
CA GLU A 249 -69.25 -65.31 -53.21
C GLU A 249 -70.22 -66.04 -52.27
N PHE A 250 -70.36 -65.57 -51.01
CA PHE A 250 -71.35 -66.13 -50.08
C PHE A 250 -72.77 -65.76 -50.49
N GLY A 251 -72.99 -64.55 -51.01
CA GLY A 251 -74.29 -64.13 -51.54
C GLY A 251 -74.73 -65.03 -52.70
N GLN A 252 -73.84 -65.27 -53.67
CA GLN A 252 -74.13 -66.15 -54.80
C GLN A 252 -74.34 -67.61 -54.38
N THR A 253 -73.53 -68.16 -53.49
CA THR A 253 -73.72 -69.53 -53.00
C THR A 253 -74.99 -69.67 -52.19
N LEU A 254 -75.37 -68.69 -51.35
CA LEU A 254 -76.67 -68.72 -50.68
C LEU A 254 -77.82 -68.70 -51.68
N ILE A 255 -77.77 -67.83 -52.69
CA ILE A 255 -78.81 -67.74 -53.73
C ILE A 255 -78.88 -69.07 -54.51
N ALA A 256 -77.74 -69.69 -54.83
CA ALA A 256 -77.70 -70.98 -55.50
C ALA A 256 -78.28 -72.11 -54.63
N ILE A 257 -77.99 -72.11 -53.33
CA ILE A 257 -78.57 -73.05 -52.35
C ILE A 257 -80.07 -72.80 -52.23
N GLU A 258 -80.51 -71.55 -52.17
CA GLU A 258 -81.91 -71.16 -52.07
C GLU A 258 -82.70 -71.54 -53.34
N LEU A 259 -82.12 -71.31 -54.53
CA LEU A 259 -82.68 -71.78 -55.81
C LEU A 259 -82.69 -73.31 -55.91
N GLY A 260 -81.65 -73.98 -55.39
CA GLY A 260 -81.58 -75.44 -55.33
C GLY A 260 -82.65 -76.03 -54.39
N LEU A 261 -82.85 -75.42 -53.22
CA LEU A 261 -83.92 -75.78 -52.28
C LEU A 261 -85.30 -75.49 -52.86
N ALA A 262 -85.49 -74.33 -53.50
CA ALA A 262 -86.74 -74.00 -54.19
C ALA A 262 -87.04 -74.99 -55.32
N SER A 263 -86.03 -75.34 -56.11
CA SER A 263 -86.12 -76.38 -57.15
C SER A 263 -86.50 -77.74 -56.58
N LEU A 264 -85.94 -78.16 -55.44
CA LEU A 264 -86.32 -79.41 -54.76
C LEU A 264 -87.77 -79.39 -54.27
N THR A 265 -88.24 -78.26 -53.72
CA THR A 265 -89.66 -78.11 -53.37
C THR A 265 -90.58 -78.12 -54.60
N GLN A 266 -90.09 -77.65 -55.76
CA GLN A 266 -90.83 -77.65 -57.02
C GLN A 266 -90.84 -79.03 -57.70
N TYR A 267 -89.78 -79.82 -57.51
CA TYR A 267 -89.68 -81.19 -57.99
C TYR A 267 -90.61 -82.13 -57.20
N GLU A 268 -90.73 -81.98 -55.87
CA GLU A 268 -91.73 -82.70 -55.07
C GLU A 268 -93.17 -82.39 -55.51
N LEU A 269 -93.45 -81.15 -55.94
CA LEU A 269 -94.77 -80.75 -56.47
C LEU A 269 -95.01 -81.24 -57.90
N ALA A 270 -93.97 -81.36 -58.74
CA ALA A 270 -94.08 -81.84 -60.11
C ALA A 270 -94.20 -83.36 -60.22
N ASP A 271 -93.52 -84.12 -59.34
CA ASP A 271 -93.60 -85.59 -59.31
C ASP A 271 -94.98 -86.06 -58.83
N SER A 272 -95.56 -85.37 -57.84
CA SER A 272 -96.95 -85.58 -57.40
C SER A 272 -97.98 -85.30 -58.51
N ALA A 273 -97.74 -84.29 -59.36
CA ALA A 273 -98.62 -83.95 -60.46
C ALA A 273 -98.55 -84.97 -61.62
N ASN A 274 -97.37 -85.54 -61.90
CA ASN A 274 -97.20 -86.52 -62.97
C ASN A 274 -97.75 -87.92 -62.60
N GLU A 275 -97.62 -88.35 -61.35
CA GLU A 275 -98.24 -89.60 -60.87
C GLU A 275 -99.78 -89.57 -60.95
N THR A 276 -100.37 -88.38 -60.82
CA THR A 276 -101.83 -88.19 -60.91
C THR A 276 -102.33 -88.16 -62.37
N LEU A 277 -101.49 -87.69 -63.31
CA LEU A 277 -101.83 -87.57 -64.73
C LEU A 277 -101.77 -88.91 -65.48
N GLU A 278 -100.82 -89.79 -65.14
CA GLU A 278 -100.76 -91.14 -65.73
C GLU A 278 -101.92 -92.06 -65.29
N ARG A 279 -102.46 -91.88 -64.07
CA ARG A 279 -103.67 -92.60 -63.60
C ARG A 279 -104.96 -92.21 -64.32
N SER A 280 -105.02 -91.03 -64.96
CA SER A 280 -106.23 -90.57 -65.68
C SER A 280 -106.32 -91.03 -67.14
N ARG A 281 -105.26 -91.65 -67.68
CA ARG A 281 -105.17 -92.09 -69.09
C ARG A 281 -105.53 -93.57 -69.32
N GLN A 282 -105.94 -94.28 -68.26
CA GLN A 282 -106.36 -95.69 -68.28
C GLN A 282 -107.85 -95.91 -67.95
N LEU A 283 -108.69 -94.88 -68.08
CA LEU A 283 -110.17 -94.97 -68.03
C LEU A 283 -110.77 -94.29 -69.26
#